data_AF-A0A166SZF0-F1
#
_entry.id   AF-A0A166SZF0-F1
#
_cell.length_a   1.000
_cell.length_b   1.000
_cell.length_c   1.000
_cell.angle_alpha   90.00
_cell.angle_beta   90.00
_cell.angle_gamma   90.00
#
_symmetry.space_group_name_H-M   'P 1'
#
loop_
_entity.id
_entity.type
_entity.pdbx_description
1 polymer ?
#
loop_
_entity_poly.entity_id
_entity_poly.type
_entity_poly.pdbx_seq_one_letter_code
_entity_poly.pdbx_strand_id
1 'polypeptide(L)'
;MVYNYTETEQIRLIMQEAPTAWTPIVQPQFCKMMVELQNTIVYHEENLVDTSANYIRARNEGNNSSRASFQPPYQRARENLVGWSKDMPAPEFAKDNQTVLNKTPELIGARPCRHCGSGKHWDKECKHAKQGERKA
;
A
#
# COMPACT_ATOMS: atom_id res chain seq x y z
N MET A 1 -3.11 27.94 -55.76
CA MET A 1 -4.36 27.18 -55.75
C MET A 1 -5.17 27.66 -54.55
N VAL A 2 -6.36 28.21 -54.77
CA VAL A 2 -7.31 28.49 -53.67
C VAL A 2 -8.13 27.23 -53.51
N TYR A 3 -7.90 26.50 -52.43
CA TYR A 3 -8.66 25.29 -52.15
C TYR A 3 -10.03 25.68 -51.60
N ASN A 4 -11.09 25.33 -52.32
CA ASN A 4 -12.47 25.48 -51.86
C ASN A 4 -12.85 24.25 -51.03
N TYR A 5 -12.50 24.25 -49.75
CA TYR A 5 -12.97 23.24 -48.81
C TYR A 5 -14.31 23.66 -48.21
N THR A 6 -15.24 22.72 -48.12
CA THR A 6 -16.46 22.89 -47.32
C THR A 6 -16.11 22.99 -45.83
N GLU A 7 -16.94 23.64 -45.01
CA GLU A 7 -16.63 23.82 -43.58
C GLU A 7 -16.44 22.48 -42.85
N THR A 8 -17.18 21.44 -43.23
CA THR A 8 -17.03 20.08 -42.70
C THR A 8 -15.67 19.46 -43.04
N GLU A 9 -15.18 19.67 -44.26
CA GLU A 9 -13.85 19.23 -44.68
C GLU A 9 -12.76 20.00 -43.93
N GLN A 10 -12.95 21.32 -43.75
CA GLN A 10 -12.04 22.14 -42.95
C GLN A 10 -11.98 21.65 -41.50
N ILE A 11 -13.13 21.38 -40.88
CA ILE A 11 -13.21 20.82 -39.52
C ILE A 11 -12.49 19.47 -39.43
N ARG A 12 -12.69 18.58 -40.42
CA ARG A 12 -11.98 17.29 -40.46
C ARG A 12 -10.47 17.46 -40.56
N LEU A 13 -9.99 18.36 -41.41
CA LEU A 13 -8.57 18.63 -41.58
C LEU A 13 -7.96 19.20 -40.29
N ILE A 14 -8.63 20.16 -39.65
CA ILE A 14 -8.23 20.71 -38.36
C ILE A 14 -8.12 19.60 -37.30
N MET A 15 -9.14 18.75 -37.21
CA MET A 15 -9.19 17.69 -36.21
C MET A 15 -8.24 16.52 -36.48
N GLN A 16 -7.77 16.35 -37.72
CA GLN A 16 -6.73 15.38 -38.06
C GLN A 16 -5.36 15.79 -37.52
N GLU A 17 -5.07 17.09 -37.52
CA GLU A 17 -3.83 17.66 -36.96
C GLU A 17 -3.95 17.93 -35.45
N ALA A 18 -5.17 17.92 -34.90
CA ALA A 18 -5.41 18.09 -33.47
C ALA A 18 -4.98 16.84 -32.67
N PRO A 19 -4.65 17.01 -31.37
CA PRO A 19 -4.37 15.88 -30.49
C PRO A 19 -5.53 14.89 -30.44
N THR A 20 -5.23 13.58 -30.43
CA THR A 20 -6.25 12.51 -30.41
C THR A 20 -7.21 12.57 -29.21
N ALA A 21 -6.77 13.18 -28.11
CA ALA A 21 -7.58 13.44 -26.93
C ALA A 21 -8.76 14.41 -27.20
N TRP A 22 -8.71 15.24 -28.25
CA TRP A 22 -9.76 16.19 -28.59
C TRP A 22 -10.95 15.52 -29.28
N THR A 23 -10.75 14.43 -30.00
CA THR A 23 -11.81 13.72 -30.73
C THR A 23 -13.02 13.34 -29.85
N PRO A 24 -12.86 12.72 -28.66
CA PRO A 24 -14.00 12.41 -27.80
C PRO A 24 -14.64 13.64 -27.13
N ILE A 25 -13.88 14.74 -27.00
CA ILE A 25 -14.33 15.98 -26.35
C ILE A 25 -15.16 16.81 -27.35
N VAL A 26 -14.56 17.13 -28.49
CA VAL A 26 -15.12 18.02 -29.51
C VAL A 26 -16.13 17.31 -30.41
N GLN A 27 -15.99 15.98 -30.58
CA GLN A 27 -16.89 15.14 -31.36
C GLN A 27 -17.19 15.71 -32.77
N PRO A 28 -16.17 15.80 -33.64
CA PRO A 28 -16.26 16.57 -34.88
C PRO A 28 -17.30 16.07 -35.88
N GLN A 29 -17.78 14.83 -35.74
CA GLN A 29 -18.90 14.29 -36.51
C GLN A 29 -20.22 15.07 -36.32
N PHE A 30 -20.35 15.82 -35.21
CA PHE A 30 -21.55 16.62 -34.93
C PHE A 30 -21.38 18.09 -35.31
N CYS A 31 -20.17 18.56 -35.64
CA CYS A 31 -19.91 19.92 -36.07
C CYS A 31 -20.01 20.00 -37.60
N LYS A 32 -21.08 20.62 -38.11
CA LYS A 32 -21.29 20.85 -39.54
C LYS A 32 -20.82 22.22 -39.98
N MET A 33 -20.89 23.19 -39.08
CA MET A 33 -20.44 24.56 -39.31
C MET A 33 -19.21 24.90 -38.47
N MET A 34 -18.37 25.78 -39.00
CA MET A 34 -17.17 26.22 -38.29
C MET A 34 -17.49 26.87 -36.93
N VAL A 35 -18.63 27.57 -36.85
CA VAL A 35 -19.09 28.21 -35.61
C VAL A 35 -19.45 27.18 -34.53
N GLU A 36 -19.98 26.02 -34.91
CA GLU A 36 -20.31 24.94 -33.95
C GLU A 36 -19.04 24.36 -33.32
N LEU A 37 -17.99 24.19 -34.14
CA LEU A 37 -16.67 23.77 -33.66
C LEU A 37 -16.12 24.77 -32.65
N GLN A 38 -16.14 26.07 -32.99
CA GLN A 38 -15.65 27.13 -32.10
C GLN A 38 -16.41 27.18 -30.78
N ASN A 39 -17.74 27.14 -30.82
CA ASN A 39 -18.59 27.14 -29.62
C ASN A 39 -18.31 25.92 -28.74
N THR A 40 -18.10 24.75 -29.34
CA THR A 40 -17.80 23.51 -28.63
C THR A 40 -16.45 23.61 -27.91
N ILE A 41 -15.43 24.15 -28.58
CA ILE A 41 -14.11 24.39 -27.98
C ILE A 41 -14.22 25.36 -26.79
N VAL A 42 -14.90 26.50 -26.98
CA VAL A 42 -15.11 27.51 -25.92
C VAL A 42 -15.84 26.89 -24.72
N TYR A 43 -16.92 26.15 -24.98
CA TYR A 43 -17.67 25.47 -23.92
C TYR A 43 -16.80 24.50 -23.11
N HIS A 44 -15.95 23.72 -23.78
CA HIS A 44 -15.06 22.80 -23.07
C HIS A 44 -13.91 23.51 -22.37
N GLU A 45 -13.40 24.62 -22.91
CA GLU A 45 -12.41 25.45 -22.23
C GLU A 45 -12.96 25.97 -20.89
N GLU A 46 -14.14 26.56 -20.88
CA GLU A 46 -14.79 27.08 -19.66
C GLU A 46 -14.99 25.97 -18.61
N ASN A 47 -15.48 24.80 -19.03
CA ASN A 47 -15.74 23.69 -18.09
C ASN A 47 -14.46 22.97 -17.61
N LEU A 48 -13.41 22.88 -18.44
CA LEU A 48 -12.16 22.22 -18.08
C LEU A 48 -11.26 23.11 -17.21
N VAL A 49 -11.34 24.44 -17.35
CA VAL A 49 -10.61 25.38 -16.48
C VAL A 49 -11.05 25.22 -15.02
N ASP A 50 -12.36 25.12 -14.77
CA ASP A 50 -12.90 24.91 -13.42
C ASP A 50 -12.51 23.53 -12.85
N THR A 51 -12.55 22.49 -13.68
CA THR A 51 -12.22 21.13 -13.27
C THR A 51 -10.73 20.98 -12.95
N SER A 52 -9.84 21.58 -13.75
CA SER A 52 -8.39 21.52 -13.54
C SER A 52 -7.95 22.31 -12.30
N ALA A 53 -8.54 23.50 -12.07
CA ALA A 53 -8.30 24.28 -10.87
C ALA A 53 -8.75 23.54 -9.62
N ASN A 54 -9.92 22.89 -9.66
CA ASN A 54 -10.44 22.08 -8.57
C ASN A 54 -9.61 20.81 -8.33
N TYR A 55 -9.12 20.16 -9.39
CA TYR A 55 -8.20 19.02 -9.27
C TYR A 55 -6.88 19.41 -8.61
N ILE A 56 -6.28 20.54 -9.01
CA ILE A 56 -5.03 21.04 -8.41
C ILE A 56 -5.26 21.44 -6.94
N ARG A 57 -6.38 22.09 -6.62
CA ARG A 57 -6.76 22.43 -5.23
C ARG A 57 -6.98 21.17 -4.38
N ALA A 58 -7.77 20.21 -4.84
CA ALA A 58 -8.02 18.96 -4.13
C ALA A 58 -6.73 18.13 -3.93
N ARG A 59 -5.84 18.12 -4.92
CA ARG A 59 -4.52 17.47 -4.81
C ARG A 59 -3.62 18.16 -3.78
N ASN A 60 -3.68 19.49 -3.67
CA ASN A 60 -2.90 20.25 -2.70
C ASN A 60 -3.49 20.19 -1.29
N GLU A 61 -4.82 20.13 -1.14
CA GLU A 61 -5.50 19.90 0.14
C GLU A 61 -5.23 18.49 0.68
N GLY A 62 -5.24 17.47 -0.19
CA GLY A 62 -4.83 16.11 0.18
C GLY A 62 -3.33 15.98 0.54
N ASN A 63 -2.48 16.89 0.06
CA ASN A 63 -1.04 16.90 0.35
C ASN A 63 -0.67 17.66 1.63
N ASN A 64 -1.52 18.59 2.09
CA ASN A 64 -1.26 19.36 3.32
C ASN A 64 -1.67 18.63 4.61
N SER A 65 -2.40 17.51 4.54
CA SER A 65 -2.64 16.63 5.69
C SER A 65 -1.48 15.66 5.99
N SER A 66 -0.47 15.58 5.13
CA SER A 66 0.56 14.53 5.19
C SER A 66 1.94 14.99 5.68
N ARG A 67 2.05 16.24 6.17
CA ARG A 67 3.26 16.73 6.87
C ARG A 67 3.11 16.84 8.38
N ALA A 68 1.99 16.40 8.95
CA ALA A 68 2.08 15.80 10.26
C ALA A 68 2.96 14.55 10.07
N SER A 69 4.12 14.52 10.73
CA SER A 69 5.07 13.42 10.73
C SER A 69 4.39 12.09 11.10
N PHE A 70 3.67 11.48 10.17
CA PHE A 70 3.28 10.08 10.21
C PHE A 70 4.57 9.31 9.93
N GLN A 71 5.43 9.22 10.94
CA GLN A 71 6.18 7.99 11.07
C GLN A 71 5.11 6.91 11.19
N PRO A 72 4.93 6.01 10.19
CA PRO A 72 4.21 4.79 10.49
C PRO A 72 4.89 4.24 11.74
N PRO A 73 4.17 3.90 12.82
CA PRO A 73 4.79 3.08 13.83
C PRO A 73 5.28 1.89 13.03
N TYR A 74 6.59 1.76 12.91
CA TYR A 74 7.25 0.57 12.44
C TYR A 74 6.60 -0.54 13.24
N GLN A 75 5.57 -1.17 12.67
CA GLN A 75 5.07 -2.41 13.22
C GLN A 75 6.19 -3.36 12.90
N ARG A 76 7.18 -3.39 13.79
CA ARG A 76 8.20 -4.43 13.81
C ARG A 76 7.38 -5.70 13.76
N ALA A 77 7.48 -6.44 12.66
CA ALA A 77 6.91 -7.76 12.57
C ALA A 77 7.42 -8.51 13.81
N ARG A 78 6.52 -8.74 14.78
CA ARG A 78 6.84 -9.54 15.96
C ARG A 78 6.68 -10.98 15.51
N GLU A 79 7.69 -11.50 14.82
CA GLU A 79 7.82 -12.92 14.57
C GLU A 79 8.00 -13.58 15.94
N ASN A 80 6.90 -14.11 16.48
CA ASN A 80 6.95 -14.84 17.73
C ASN A 80 7.55 -16.21 17.45
N LEU A 81 8.49 -16.64 18.30
CA LEU A 81 9.08 -17.97 18.20
C LEU A 81 7.99 -19.05 18.25
N VAL A 82 8.23 -20.16 17.56
CA VAL A 82 7.26 -21.27 17.52
C VAL A 82 6.95 -21.75 18.95
N GLY A 83 5.66 -21.75 19.30
CA GLY A 83 5.16 -22.13 20.64
C GLY A 83 5.07 -20.99 21.66
N TRP A 84 5.37 -19.74 21.28
CA TRP A 84 5.18 -18.55 22.11
C TRP A 84 3.69 -18.16 22.24
N SER A 85 3.28 -17.74 23.45
CA SER A 85 1.94 -17.21 23.75
C SER A 85 2.07 -16.01 24.69
N LYS A 86 1.09 -15.09 24.63
CA LYS A 86 1.00 -13.93 25.54
C LYS A 86 0.74 -14.33 27.00
N ASP A 87 0.10 -15.49 27.22
CA ASP A 87 -0.28 -15.98 28.54
C ASP A 87 0.82 -16.84 29.20
N MET A 88 2.04 -16.82 28.65
CA MET A 88 3.14 -17.61 29.17
C MET A 88 3.70 -16.99 30.45
N PRO A 89 3.76 -17.72 31.57
CA PRO A 89 4.39 -17.21 32.79
C PRO A 89 5.89 -17.00 32.58
N ALA A 90 6.45 -16.03 33.31
CA ALA A 90 7.89 -15.86 33.37
C ALA A 90 8.53 -17.14 33.97
N PRO A 91 9.71 -17.57 33.46
CA PRO A 91 10.42 -18.72 34.02
C PRO A 91 10.72 -18.51 35.51
N GLU A 92 10.33 -19.46 36.34
CA GLU A 92 10.54 -19.42 37.80
C GLU A 92 11.99 -19.71 38.20
N PHE A 93 12.71 -20.45 37.35
CA PHE A 93 14.05 -20.93 37.64
C PHE A 93 15.13 -20.16 36.88
N ALA A 94 16.32 -20.07 37.47
CA ALA A 94 17.48 -19.49 36.83
C ALA A 94 17.83 -20.24 35.53
N LYS A 95 18.31 -19.48 34.53
CA LYS A 95 18.63 -20.01 33.19
C LYS A 95 19.65 -21.14 33.26
N ASP A 96 19.24 -22.32 32.80
CA ASP A 96 20.08 -23.51 32.80
C ASP A 96 20.58 -23.84 31.38
N ASN A 97 21.86 -23.57 31.11
CA ASN A 97 22.49 -23.89 29.82
C ASN A 97 23.31 -25.20 29.86
N GLN A 98 23.29 -25.95 30.96
CA GLN A 98 24.18 -27.11 31.13
C GLN A 98 23.74 -28.31 30.27
N THR A 99 22.44 -28.47 30.03
CA THR A 99 21.90 -29.49 29.14
C THR A 99 21.82 -28.96 27.72
N VAL A 100 22.81 -29.29 26.88
CA VAL A 100 22.83 -28.96 25.44
C VAL A 100 22.48 -30.22 24.64
N LEU A 101 21.38 -30.18 23.88
CA LEU A 101 20.97 -31.26 22.98
C LEU A 101 21.20 -30.88 21.50
N ASN A 102 21.28 -31.87 20.61
CA ASN A 102 21.52 -31.62 19.18
C ASN A 102 20.34 -30.90 18.46
N LYS A 103 19.13 -30.94 19.03
CA LYS A 103 17.93 -30.27 18.50
C LYS A 103 17.40 -29.29 19.53
N THR A 104 18.07 -28.16 19.72
CA THR A 104 17.65 -27.15 20.70
C THR A 104 16.53 -26.25 20.14
N PRO A 105 15.63 -25.73 21.00
CA PRO A 105 14.67 -24.71 20.61
C PRO A 105 15.30 -23.49 19.92
N GLU A 106 16.48 -23.07 20.39
CA GLU A 106 17.23 -21.95 19.82
C GLU A 106 17.62 -22.18 18.35
N LEU A 107 18.01 -23.41 17.98
CA LEU A 107 18.40 -23.76 16.61
C LEU A 107 17.22 -23.79 15.63
N ILE A 108 16.01 -24.07 16.11
CA ILE A 108 14.81 -24.26 15.28
C ILE A 108 13.92 -23.01 15.29
N GLY A 109 14.31 -21.96 16.04
CA GLY A 109 13.48 -20.76 16.21
C GLY A 109 12.21 -21.02 17.04
N ALA A 110 12.27 -21.99 17.95
CA ALA A 110 11.21 -22.28 18.91
C ALA A 110 11.45 -21.51 20.22
N ARG A 111 10.38 -21.33 20.99
CA ARG A 111 10.47 -20.62 22.27
C ARG A 111 11.45 -21.29 23.25
N PRO A 112 12.11 -20.52 24.12
CA PRO A 112 12.92 -21.08 25.19
C PRO A 112 12.07 -21.90 26.18
N CYS A 113 12.75 -22.74 26.97
CA CYS A 113 12.16 -23.57 28.00
C CYS A 113 11.27 -22.75 28.95
N ARG A 114 10.05 -23.20 29.21
CA ARG A 114 9.09 -22.49 30.09
C ARG A 114 9.55 -22.42 31.54
N HIS A 115 10.37 -23.38 31.98
CA HIS A 115 10.76 -23.53 33.38
C HIS A 115 11.94 -22.63 33.74
N CYS A 116 12.97 -22.60 32.90
CA CYS A 116 14.20 -21.84 33.17
C CYS A 116 14.55 -20.77 32.11
N GLY A 117 13.80 -20.67 31.01
CA GLY A 117 14.10 -19.72 29.94
C GLY A 117 15.33 -20.06 29.09
N SER A 118 15.86 -21.27 29.21
CA SER A 118 16.98 -21.73 28.38
C SER A 118 16.53 -22.13 26.98
N GLY A 119 17.28 -21.72 25.96
CA GLY A 119 17.10 -22.16 24.58
C GLY A 119 17.80 -23.47 24.24
N LYS A 120 18.57 -24.07 25.18
CA LYS A 120 19.47 -25.21 24.94
C LYS A 120 18.84 -26.59 25.10
N HIS A 121 17.66 -26.67 25.72
CA HIS A 121 16.93 -27.92 25.93
C HIS A 121 15.41 -27.68 25.84
N TRP A 122 14.65 -28.76 25.60
CA TRP A 122 13.18 -28.71 25.58
C TRP A 122 12.61 -28.73 26.99
N ASP A 123 11.36 -28.28 27.17
CA ASP A 123 10.67 -28.26 28.46
C ASP A 123 10.80 -29.57 29.25
N LYS A 124 10.69 -30.73 28.60
CA LYS A 124 10.76 -32.07 29.24
C LYS A 124 12.15 -32.42 29.78
N GLU A 125 13.17 -31.82 29.20
CA GLU A 125 14.59 -32.10 29.47
C GLU A 125 15.15 -31.15 30.53
N CYS A 126 14.34 -30.18 30.98
CA CYS A 126 14.72 -29.28 32.05
C CYS A 126 14.76 -30.05 33.38
N LYS A 127 15.79 -29.82 34.21
CA LYS A 127 15.86 -30.41 35.55
C LYS A 127 14.62 -30.09 36.41
N HIS A 128 14.00 -28.95 36.14
CA HIS A 128 12.82 -28.47 36.83
C HIS A 128 11.50 -28.96 36.22
N ALA A 129 11.54 -29.72 35.13
CA ALA A 129 10.35 -30.26 34.46
C ALA A 129 9.53 -31.17 35.40
N LYS A 130 10.23 -31.98 36.21
CA LYS A 130 9.64 -32.93 37.16
C LYS A 130 9.26 -32.29 38.49
N GLN A 131 9.67 -31.04 38.73
CA GLN A 131 9.47 -30.37 40.01
C GLN A 131 8.03 -29.84 40.18
N GLY A 132 7.24 -29.82 39.11
CA GLY A 132 5.80 -29.52 39.10
C GLY A 132 4.89 -30.72 38.76
N GLU A 133 5.45 -31.92 38.60
CA GLU A 133 4.63 -33.14 38.47
C GLU A 133 4.00 -33.44 39.83
N ARG A 134 2.72 -33.04 40.01
CA ARG A 134 1.91 -33.58 41.09
C ARG A 134 1.87 -35.10 40.90
N LYS A 135 2.44 -35.85 41.84
CA LYS A 135 2.21 -37.29 41.92
C LYS A 135 0.69 -37.51 41.92
N ALA A 136 0.19 -38.17 40.87
CA ALA A 136 -1.18 -38.67 40.83
C ALA A 136 -1.37 -39.74 41.89
#